data_AF-A0A535AP32-F1
#
_entry.id   AF-A0A535AP32-F1
#
_cell.length_a   1.000
_cell.length_b   1.000
_cell.length_c   1.000
_cell.angle_alpha   90.00
_cell.angle_beta   90.00
_cell.angle_gamma   90.00
#
_symmetry.space_group_name_H-M   'P 1'
#
loop_
_entity.id
_entity.type
_entity.pdbx_description
1 polymer ?
#
loop_
_entity_poly.entity_id
_entity_poly.type
_entity_poly.pdbx_seq_one_letter_code
_entity_poly.pdbx_strand_id
1 'polypeptide(L)'
;MKTVELRDYTIQAGQLDRFVELWSRGIRPLHEKKGFHVEAAWRVPAEERFVWVVSYDGPNWDAAQRAYYDSPERKALDPDPAALIVSRRKSFIEGV
;
A
#
# COMPACT_ATOMS: atom_id res chain seq x y z
N MET A 1 12.84 -2.84 -15.69
CA MET A 1 13.18 -3.83 -14.65
C MET A 1 12.20 -3.60 -13.54
N LYS A 2 11.37 -4.60 -13.24
CA LYS A 2 10.31 -4.51 -12.26
C LYS A 2 10.89 -4.30 -10.86
N THR A 3 10.57 -3.18 -10.22
CA THR A 3 10.86 -2.95 -8.80
C THR A 3 9.69 -3.48 -7.98
N VAL A 4 9.96 -4.25 -6.93
CA VAL A 4 8.95 -4.87 -6.07
C VAL A 4 9.23 -4.51 -4.61
N GLU A 5 8.22 -4.02 -3.90
CA GLU A 5 8.30 -3.63 -2.49
C GLU A 5 7.27 -4.44 -1.66
N LEU A 6 7.76 -5.12 -0.64
CA LEU A 6 6.95 -5.65 0.45
C LEU A 6 6.60 -4.52 1.41
N ARG A 7 5.31 -4.39 1.71
CA ARG A 7 4.75 -3.43 2.66
C ARG A 7 4.06 -4.17 3.79
N ASP A 8 4.53 -3.91 4.99
CA ASP A 8 4.15 -4.64 6.19
C ASP A 8 3.73 -3.64 7.27
N TYR A 9 2.45 -3.65 7.62
CA TYR A 9 1.82 -2.67 8.50
C TYR A 9 1.19 -3.32 9.73
N THR A 10 1.49 -2.76 10.91
CA THR A 10 0.68 -2.99 12.11
C THR A 10 -0.44 -1.96 12.13
N ILE A 11 -1.67 -2.42 12.24
CA ILE A 11 -2.88 -1.61 12.27
C ILE A 11 -3.33 -1.40 13.71
N GLN A 12 -4.03 -0.31 13.98
CA GLN A 12 -4.67 -0.05 15.27
C GLN A 12 -5.58 -1.24 15.66
N ALA A 13 -5.56 -1.61 16.94
CA ALA A 13 -6.35 -2.73 17.46
C ALA A 13 -7.83 -2.61 17.12
N GLY A 14 -8.43 -3.67 16.60
CA GLY A 14 -9.83 -3.71 16.17
C GLY A 14 -10.13 -2.91 14.89
N GLN A 15 -9.14 -2.32 14.22
CA GLN A 15 -9.33 -1.51 13.01
C GLN A 15 -8.91 -2.21 11.72
N LEU A 16 -8.40 -3.46 11.75
CA LEU A 16 -7.92 -4.16 10.56
C LEU A 16 -8.99 -4.27 9.46
N ASP A 17 -10.24 -4.61 9.80
CA ASP A 17 -11.31 -4.73 8.79
C ASP A 17 -11.63 -3.38 8.15
N ARG A 18 -11.70 -2.32 8.96
CA ARG A 18 -11.91 -0.95 8.48
C ARG A 18 -10.76 -0.49 7.59
N PHE A 19 -9.53 -0.80 7.99
CA PHE A 19 -8.35 -0.50 7.19
C PHE A 19 -8.39 -1.19 5.83
N VAL A 20 -8.73 -2.49 5.79
CA VAL A 20 -8.82 -3.27 4.54
C VAL A 20 -9.90 -2.71 3.62
N GLU A 21 -11.06 -2.33 4.15
CA GLU A 21 -12.14 -1.70 3.37
C GLU A 21 -11.66 -0.40 2.69
N LEU A 22 -11.07 0.51 3.47
CA LEU A 22 -10.58 1.80 2.98
C LEU A 22 -9.42 1.63 1.99
N TRP A 23 -8.49 0.73 2.28
CA TRP A 23 -7.37 0.42 1.40
C TRP A 23 -7.87 -0.17 0.05
N SER A 24 -8.83 -1.09 0.10
CA SER A 24 -9.37 -1.75 -1.09
C SER A 24 -10.13 -0.77 -1.99
N ARG A 25 -10.88 0.16 -1.41
CA ARG A 25 -11.68 1.16 -2.15
C ARG A 25 -10.88 2.36 -2.64
N GLY A 26 -9.82 2.75 -1.94
CA GLY A 26 -9.04 3.96 -2.25
C GLY A 26 -7.64 3.64 -2.76
N ILE A 27 -6.82 3.04 -1.90
CA ILE A 27 -5.37 2.89 -2.12
C ILE A 27 -5.06 1.95 -3.29
N ARG A 28 -5.69 0.77 -3.33
CA ARG A 28 -5.48 -0.24 -4.38
C ARG A 28 -5.81 0.29 -5.77
N PRO A 29 -7.03 0.74 -6.07
CA PRO A 29 -7.38 1.22 -7.41
C PRO A 29 -6.58 2.46 -7.80
N LEU A 30 -6.21 3.32 -6.84
CA LEU A 30 -5.38 4.48 -7.15
C LEU A 30 -3.94 4.08 -7.51
N HIS A 31 -3.34 3.11 -6.82
CA HIS A 31 -2.03 2.56 -7.22
C HIS A 31 -2.10 1.98 -8.65
N GLU A 32 -3.11 1.18 -8.94
CA GLU A 32 -3.33 0.60 -10.27
C GLU A 32 -3.49 1.68 -11.35
N LYS A 33 -4.29 2.72 -11.09
CA LYS A 33 -4.46 3.88 -11.98
C LYS A 33 -3.15 4.63 -12.25
N LYS A 34 -2.24 4.69 -11.25
CA LYS A 34 -0.93 5.37 -11.38
C LYS A 34 0.17 4.44 -11.93
N GLY A 35 -0.19 3.24 -12.41
CA GLY A 35 0.72 2.33 -13.09
C GLY A 35 1.49 1.38 -12.18
N PHE A 36 1.17 1.35 -10.87
CA PHE A 36 1.66 0.30 -9.98
C PHE A 36 0.82 -0.97 -10.13
N HIS A 37 1.38 -2.10 -9.70
CA HIS A 37 0.63 -3.35 -9.61
C HIS A 37 0.62 -3.86 -8.18
N VAL A 38 -0.56 -4.17 -7.66
CA VAL A 38 -0.69 -4.86 -6.39
C VAL A 38 -0.62 -6.35 -6.67
N GLU A 39 0.53 -6.95 -6.38
CA GLU A 39 0.80 -8.37 -6.67
C GLU A 39 -0.05 -9.28 -5.77
N ALA A 40 -0.14 -8.93 -4.49
CA ALA A 40 -0.92 -9.66 -3.50
C ALA A 40 -1.10 -8.82 -2.22
N ALA A 41 -2.10 -9.19 -1.43
CA ALA A 41 -2.37 -8.59 -0.13
C ALA A 41 -2.99 -9.63 0.82
N TRP A 42 -2.61 -9.57 2.08
CA TRP A 42 -3.06 -10.48 3.13
C TRP A 42 -3.33 -9.72 4.42
N ARG A 43 -4.33 -10.22 5.15
CA ARG A 43 -4.57 -9.88 6.56
C ARG A 43 -3.96 -10.96 7.45
N VAL A 44 -3.39 -10.57 8.57
CA VAL A 44 -2.99 -11.47 9.67
C VAL A 44 -3.80 -11.06 10.90
N PRO A 45 -5.04 -11.60 11.06
CA PRO A 45 -5.97 -11.13 12.09
C PRO A 45 -5.42 -11.25 13.51
N ALA A 46 -4.67 -12.32 13.79
CA ALA A 46 -4.09 -12.58 15.10
C ALA A 46 -3.05 -11.50 15.54
N GLU A 47 -2.53 -10.71 14.61
CA GLU A 47 -1.48 -9.71 14.84
C GLU A 47 -1.93 -8.27 14.52
N GLU A 48 -3.20 -8.07 14.15
CA GLU A 48 -3.68 -6.77 13.62
C GLU A 48 -2.81 -6.27 12.46
N ARG A 49 -2.37 -7.19 11.60
CA ARG A 49 -1.36 -6.90 10.56
C ARG A 49 -1.96 -6.93 9.17
N PHE A 50 -1.48 -6.03 8.31
CA PHE A 50 -1.76 -6.04 6.88
C PHE A 50 -0.46 -6.05 6.09
N VAL A 51 -0.31 -7.05 5.23
CA VAL A 51 0.91 -7.26 4.42
C VAL A 51 0.51 -7.27 2.96
N TRP A 52 1.21 -6.52 2.13
CA TRP A 52 0.95 -6.49 0.70
C TRP A 52 2.23 -6.24 -0.09
N VAL A 53 2.19 -6.65 -1.35
CA VAL A 53 3.30 -6.53 -2.28
C VAL A 53 2.85 -5.64 -3.43
N VAL A 54 3.66 -4.62 -3.71
CA VAL A 54 3.40 -3.69 -4.80
C VAL A 54 4.63 -3.62 -5.70
N SER A 55 4.39 -3.57 -7.00
CA SER A 55 5.44 -3.46 -8.00
C SER A 55 5.21 -2.32 -8.97
N TYR A 56 6.25 -1.99 -9.72
CA TYR A 56 6.24 -1.00 -10.77
C TYR A 56 7.26 -1.40 -11.84
N ASP A 57 6.86 -1.41 -13.10
CA ASP A 57 7.74 -1.75 -14.23
C ASP A 57 8.21 -0.50 -15.02
N GLY A 58 8.06 0.68 -14.43
CA GLY A 58 8.59 1.91 -15.01
C GLY A 58 10.05 2.18 -14.63
N PRO A 59 10.67 3.19 -15.25
CA PRO A 59 12.12 3.42 -15.17
C PRO A 59 12.60 4.00 -13.82
N ASN A 60 11.68 4.55 -13.01
CA ASN A 60 12.05 5.22 -11.76
C ASN A 60 10.95 5.04 -10.70
N TRP A 61 11.20 4.16 -9.73
CA TRP A 61 10.31 3.87 -8.60
C TRP A 61 10.04 5.10 -7.74
N ASP A 62 11.10 5.82 -7.33
CA ASP A 62 10.97 6.94 -6.40
C ASP A 62 10.20 8.10 -7.00
N ALA A 63 10.42 8.39 -8.29
CA ALA A 63 9.65 9.40 -9.01
C ALA A 63 8.17 9.03 -9.11
N ALA A 64 7.86 7.75 -9.38
CA ALA A 64 6.48 7.26 -9.43
C ALA A 64 5.80 7.32 -8.05
N GLN A 65 6.50 6.92 -6.97
CA GLN A 65 5.99 7.03 -5.61
C GLN A 65 5.71 8.48 -5.23
N ARG A 66 6.65 9.38 -5.51
CA ARG A 66 6.47 10.81 -5.26
C ARG A 66 5.24 11.34 -6.01
N ALA A 67 5.12 11.04 -7.30
CA ALA A 67 3.96 11.44 -8.10
C ALA A 67 2.64 10.87 -7.54
N TYR A 68 2.64 9.64 -7.03
CA TYR A 68 1.48 9.04 -6.37
C TYR A 68 1.12 9.82 -5.08
N TYR A 69 2.08 10.02 -4.17
CA TYR A 69 1.83 10.71 -2.89
C TYR A 69 1.46 12.18 -3.08
N ASP A 70 2.01 12.84 -4.11
CA ASP A 70 1.70 14.24 -4.41
C ASP A 70 0.37 14.43 -5.15
N SER A 71 -0.21 13.36 -5.70
CA SER A 71 -1.41 13.44 -6.51
C SER A 71 -2.63 14.00 -5.74
N PRO A 72 -3.48 14.82 -6.37
CA PRO A 72 -4.71 15.30 -5.76
C PRO A 72 -5.61 14.14 -5.30
N GLU A 73 -5.69 13.06 -6.08
CA GLU A 73 -6.52 11.91 -5.73
C GLU A 73 -6.03 11.21 -4.46
N ARG A 74 -4.70 11.12 -4.24
CA ARG A 74 -4.16 10.55 -2.99
C ARG A 74 -4.44 11.45 -1.80
N LYS A 75 -4.31 12.77 -1.97
CA LYS A 75 -4.58 13.77 -0.93
C LYS A 75 -6.07 13.88 -0.58
N ALA A 76 -6.95 13.53 -1.52
CA ALA A 76 -8.39 13.54 -1.35
C ALA A 76 -8.96 12.25 -0.71
N LEU A 77 -8.14 11.25 -0.41
CA LEU A 77 -8.62 10.04 0.28
C LEU A 77 -9.00 10.39 1.73
N ASP A 78 -10.30 10.38 2.01
CA ASP A 78 -10.87 10.65 3.33
C ASP A 78 -11.97 9.61 3.66
N PRO A 79 -11.88 8.91 4.82
CA PRO A 79 -10.74 8.89 5.73
C PRO A 79 -9.51 8.23 5.08
N ASP A 80 -8.33 8.78 5.32
CA ASP A 80 -7.08 8.18 4.87
C ASP A 80 -6.79 6.90 5.67
N PRO A 81 -6.73 5.70 5.04
CA PRO A 81 -6.40 4.46 5.75
C PRO A 81 -5.03 4.53 6.44
N ALA A 82 -4.11 5.39 5.99
CA ALA A 82 -2.82 5.57 6.63
C ALA A 82 -2.94 6.06 8.09
N ALA A 83 -4.05 6.70 8.48
CA ALA A 83 -4.32 7.14 9.84
C ALA A 83 -4.53 5.97 10.82
N LEU A 84 -4.89 4.79 10.32
CA LEU A 84 -5.10 3.58 11.14
C LEU A 84 -3.82 2.76 11.31
N ILE A 85 -2.70 3.16 10.71
CA ILE A 85 -1.44 2.41 10.77
C ILE A 85 -0.62 2.86 11.98
N VAL A 86 -0.26 1.92 12.85
CA VAL A 86 0.61 2.14 14.03
C VAL A 86 2.08 2.11 13.63
N SER A 87 2.50 1.14 12.81
CA SER A 87 3.89 1.00 12.37
C SER A 87 3.97 0.49 10.94
N ARG A 88 5.08 0.79 10.26
CA ARG A 88 5.31 0.42 8.87
C ARG A 88 6.73 -0.11 8.70
N ARG A 89 6.85 -1.25 8.03
CA ARG A 89 8.09 -1.74 7.45
C ARG A 89 7.92 -1.82 5.93
N LYS A 90 8.96 -1.39 5.21
CA LYS A 90 9.07 -1.49 3.75
C LYS A 90 10.38 -2.20 3.41
N SER A 91 10.36 -3.05 2.41
CA SER A 91 11.57 -3.73 1.94
C SER A 91 11.45 -4.02 0.45
N PHE A 92 12.47 -3.68 -0.33
CA PHE A 92 12.57 -4.19 -1.70
C PHE A 92 12.85 -5.69 -1.64
N ILE A 93 12.21 -6.45 -2.53
CA ILE A 93 12.30 -7.91 -2.58
C ILE A 93 12.56 -8.38 -4.00
N GLU A 94 13.20 -9.54 -4.12
CA GLU A 94 13.55 -10.18 -5.39
C GLU A 94 12.87 -11.55 -5.47
N GLY A 95 12.44 -11.94 -6.68
CA GLY A 95 11.94 -13.30 -6.93
C GLY A 95 13.10 -14.30 -6.99
N VAL A 96 12.85 -15.52 -6.55
CA VAL A 96 13.78 -16.66 -6.67
C VAL A 96 13.41 -17.55 -7.85
#